data_AF-A0A2Y9TVL9-F1
#
_entry.id   AF-A0A2Y9TVL9-F1
#
_cell.length_a   1.000
_cell.length_b   1.000
_cell.length_c   1.000
_cell.angle_alpha   90.00
_cell.angle_beta   90.00
_cell.angle_gamma   90.00
#
_symmetry.space_group_name_H-M   'P 1'
#
loop_
_entity.id
_entity.type
_entity.pdbx_description
1 polymer ?
#
loop_
_entity_poly.entity_id
_entity_poly.type
_entity_poly.pdbx_seq_one_letter_code
_entity_poly.pdbx_strand_id
1 'polypeptide(L)'
;MIKKMTPYIFIFIFLYMTGAFFLFGLILRGCVGLIYTGSLNISLESIIKTLEMSSIAGILIAIGSFIFNIIDLRESRKKQTKSKDGE
;
A
#
# COMPACT_ATOMS: atom_id res chain seq x y z
N MET A 1 -19.66 4.78 12.52
CA MET A 1 -20.01 4.82 11.07
C MET A 1 -18.93 4.07 10.30
N ILE A 2 -19.22 2.87 9.76
CA ILE A 2 -18.28 2.23 8.83
C ILE A 2 -18.37 2.99 7.51
N LYS A 3 -17.34 3.77 7.19
CA LYS A 3 -17.27 4.57 5.97
C LYS A 3 -16.92 3.63 4.82
N LYS A 4 -17.84 3.42 3.87
CA LYS A 4 -17.54 2.66 2.66
C LYS A 4 -16.32 3.27 1.96
N MET A 5 -15.30 2.44 1.71
CA MET A 5 -14.15 2.84 0.93
C MET A 5 -14.60 3.25 -0.48
N THR A 6 -14.53 4.55 -0.73
CA THR A 6 -14.87 5.17 -2.01
C THR A 6 -13.69 4.98 -2.97
N PRO A 7 -13.89 4.83 -4.29
CA PRO A 7 -12.80 4.63 -5.25
C PRO A 7 -11.66 5.66 -5.13
N TYR A 8 -11.97 6.91 -4.75
CA TYR A 8 -10.98 7.94 -4.48
C TYR A 8 -10.03 7.59 -3.31
N ILE A 9 -10.56 7.01 -2.23
CA ILE A 9 -9.74 6.59 -1.07
C ILE A 9 -8.79 5.47 -1.46
N PHE A 10 -9.24 4.54 -2.31
CA PHE A 10 -8.40 3.49 -2.86
C PHE A 10 -7.23 4.07 -3.67
N ILE A 11 -7.49 5.03 -4.55
CA ILE A 11 -6.46 5.69 -5.36
C ILE A 11 -5.47 6.45 -4.47
N PHE A 12 -5.95 7.15 -3.43
CA PHE A 12 -5.05 7.84 -2.48
C PHE A 12 -4.15 6.87 -1.71
N ILE A 13 -4.69 5.75 -1.22
CA ILE A 13 -3.91 4.70 -0.54
C ILE A 13 -2.87 4.11 -1.49
N PHE A 14 -3.27 3.83 -2.74
CA PHE A 14 -2.38 3.31 -3.77
C PHE A 14 -1.23 4.28 -4.07
N LEU A 15 -1.53 5.56 -4.32
CA LEU A 15 -0.51 6.58 -4.61
C LEU A 15 0.45 6.76 -3.44
N TYR A 16 -0.10 6.85 -2.22
CA TYR A 16 0.68 7.03 -1.00
C TYR A 16 1.63 5.86 -0.77
N MET A 17 1.13 4.62 -0.87
CA MET A 17 1.97 3.44 -0.65
C MET A 17 3.00 3.25 -1.76
N THR A 18 2.62 3.44 -3.02
CA THR A 18 3.57 3.39 -4.14
C THR A 18 4.68 4.41 -3.96
N GLY A 19 4.35 5.67 -3.65
CA GLY A 19 5.32 6.73 -3.40
C GLY A 19 6.24 6.43 -2.21
N ALA A 20 5.68 5.95 -1.10
CA ALA A 20 6.45 5.61 0.09
C ALA A 20 7.45 4.47 -0.16
N PHE A 21 7.00 3.37 -0.80
CA PHE A 21 7.87 2.25 -1.16
C PHE A 21 8.90 2.62 -2.22
N PHE A 22 8.55 3.50 -3.15
CA PHE A 22 9.50 4.00 -4.15
C PHE A 22 10.62 4.80 -3.49
N LEU A 23 10.27 5.75 -2.62
CA LEU A 23 11.24 6.58 -1.91
C LEU A 23 12.13 5.73 -1.01
N PHE A 24 11.54 4.78 -0.27
CA PHE A 24 12.26 3.84 0.57
C PHE A 24 13.21 2.95 -0.26
N GLY A 25 12.76 2.46 -1.42
CA GLY A 25 13.57 1.65 -2.34
C GLY A 25 14.76 2.42 -2.93
N LEU A 26 14.58 3.72 -3.21
CA LEU A 26 15.68 4.60 -3.63
C LEU A 26 16.70 4.82 -2.51
N ILE A 27 16.23 5.11 -1.29
CA ILE A 27 17.11 5.30 -0.12
C ILE A 27 17.90 4.02 0.15
N LEU A 28 17.23 2.86 0.19
CA LEU A 28 17.90 1.58 0.40
C LEU A 28 18.98 1.31 -0.63
N ARG A 29 18.71 1.55 -1.91
CA ARG A 29 19.73 1.39 -2.95
C ARG A 29 20.87 2.37 -2.83
N GLY A 30 20.59 3.62 -2.46
CA GLY A 30 21.62 4.61 -2.16
C GLY A 30 22.52 4.14 -1.01
N CYS A 31 21.94 3.69 0.09
CA CYS A 31 22.67 3.14 1.24
C CYS A 31 23.49 1.91 0.85
N VAL A 32 22.91 0.94 0.14
CA VAL A 32 23.61 -0.28 -0.29
C VAL A 32 24.76 0.07 -1.25
N GLY A 33 24.54 0.96 -2.22
CA GLY A 33 25.59 1.40 -3.15
C GLY A 33 26.76 2.11 -2.45
N LEU A 34 26.44 2.94 -1.44
CA LEU A 34 27.45 3.61 -0.62
C LEU A 34 28.24 2.61 0.25
N ILE A 35 27.55 1.68 0.91
CA ILE A 35 28.18 0.71 1.84
C ILE A 35 29.06 -0.29 1.08
N TYR A 36 28.56 -0.84 -0.02
CA TYR A 36 29.22 -1.97 -0.69
C TYR A 36 30.16 -1.56 -1.83
N THR A 37 29.87 -0.47 -2.52
CA THR A 37 30.64 -0.02 -3.70
C THR A 37 31.31 1.34 -3.49
N GLY A 38 31.09 2.01 -2.35
CA GLY A 38 31.65 3.34 -2.07
C GLY A 38 31.18 4.42 -3.04
N SER A 39 30.18 4.13 -3.88
CA SER A 39 29.74 4.99 -4.97
C SER A 39 28.22 4.96 -5.14
N LEU A 40 27.64 6.12 -5.40
CA LEU A 40 26.23 6.27 -5.74
C LEU A 40 26.02 5.95 -7.23
N ASN A 41 26.17 4.69 -7.60
CA ASN A 41 25.81 4.22 -8.95
C ASN A 41 24.30 3.99 -9.04
N ILE A 42 23.53 5.08 -9.05
CA ILE A 42 22.10 5.05 -9.32
C ILE A 42 21.90 5.12 -10.85
N SER A 43 21.81 3.97 -11.51
CA SER A 43 21.48 3.93 -12.94
C SER A 43 20.00 4.21 -13.18
N LEU A 44 19.66 4.79 -14.34
CA LEU A 44 18.26 4.99 -14.76
C LEU A 44 17.49 3.67 -14.81
N GLU A 45 18.13 2.60 -15.28
CA GLU A 45 17.56 1.24 -15.29
C GLU A 45 17.18 0.77 -13.88
N SER A 46 18.04 1.05 -12.90
CA SER A 46 17.75 0.77 -11.51
C SER A 46 16.52 1.56 -11.04
N ILE A 47 16.47 2.87 -11.30
CA ILE A 47 15.32 3.70 -10.89
C ILE A 47 14.01 3.16 -11.47
N ILE A 48 13.99 2.82 -12.76
CA ILE A 48 12.81 2.25 -13.44
C ILE A 48 12.39 0.94 -12.77
N LYS A 49 13.34 0.04 -12.49
CA LYS A 49 13.06 -1.23 -11.81
C LYS A 49 12.50 -1.03 -10.39
N THR A 50 12.98 -0.02 -9.67
CA THR A 50 12.42 0.33 -8.35
C THR A 50 10.99 0.85 -8.49
N LEU A 51 10.72 1.65 -9.53
CA LEU A 51 9.39 2.18 -9.81
C LEU A 51 8.39 1.06 -10.12
N GLU A 52 8.76 0.10 -10.97
CA GLU A 52 7.94 -1.07 -11.28
C GLU A 52 7.61 -1.87 -10.02
N MET A 53 8.63 -2.21 -9.22
CA MET A 53 8.44 -2.99 -7.99
C MET A 53 7.59 -2.25 -6.95
N SER A 54 7.80 -0.95 -6.79
CA SER A 54 6.99 -0.12 -5.88
C SER A 54 5.53 0.00 -6.32
N SER A 55 5.29 0.03 -7.64
CA SER A 55 3.95 0.06 -8.21
C SER A 55 3.22 -1.26 -7.96
N ILE A 56 3.89 -2.40 -8.17
CA ILE A 56 3.34 -3.73 -7.85
C ILE A 56 3.00 -3.84 -6.36
N ALA A 57 3.92 -3.40 -5.49
CA ALA A 57 3.68 -3.39 -4.05
C ALA A 57 2.47 -2.51 -3.68
N GLY A 58 2.37 -1.31 -4.26
CA GLY A 58 1.23 -0.43 -4.08
C GLY A 58 -0.09 -1.08 -4.49
N ILE A 59 -0.14 -1.78 -5.63
CA ILE A 59 -1.34 -2.46 -6.11
C ILE A 59 -1.76 -3.55 -5.12
N LEU A 60 -0.83 -4.39 -4.68
CA LEU A 60 -1.11 -5.47 -3.74
C LEU A 60 -1.64 -4.94 -2.40
N ILE A 61 -1.05 -3.85 -1.89
CA ILE A 61 -1.50 -3.22 -0.64
C ILE A 61 -2.89 -2.60 -0.80
N ALA A 62 -3.15 -1.93 -1.93
CA ALA A 62 -4.44 -1.33 -2.20
C ALA A 62 -5.55 -2.40 -2.31
N ILE A 63 -5.28 -3.50 -3.05
CA ILE A 63 -6.19 -4.65 -3.15
C ILE A 63 -6.42 -5.28 -1.78
N GLY A 64 -5.36 -5.53 -1.00
CA GLY A 64 -5.46 -6.07 0.35
C GLY A 64 -6.35 -5.20 1.25
N SER A 65 -6.11 -3.88 1.23
CA SER A 65 -6.91 -2.89 1.98
C SER A 65 -8.38 -2.92 1.57
N PHE A 66 -8.66 -3.07 0.28
CA PHE A 66 -10.02 -3.19 -0.23
C PHE A 66 -10.74 -4.46 0.25
N ILE A 67 -10.05 -5.61 0.23
CA ILE A 67 -10.57 -6.88 0.74
C ILE A 67 -10.86 -6.79 2.24
N PHE A 68 -9.92 -6.27 3.03
CA PHE A 68 -10.11 -6.07 4.46
C PHE A 68 -11.29 -5.15 4.77
N ASN A 69 -11.46 -4.07 4.01
CA ASN A 69 -12.63 -3.20 4.14
C ASN A 69 -13.95 -3.93 3.83
N ILE A 70 -13.98 -4.83 2.85
CA ILE A 70 -15.18 -5.67 2.58
C ILE A 70 -15.45 -6.61 3.76
N ILE A 71 -14.42 -7.24 4.32
CA ILE A 71 -14.54 -8.14 5.47
C ILE A 71 -15.10 -7.37 6.67
N ASP A 72 -14.54 -6.21 6.99
CA ASP A 72 -14.97 -5.38 8.12
C ASP A 72 -16.42 -4.89 7.96
N LEU A 73 -16.83 -4.54 6.73
CA LEU A 73 -18.22 -4.23 6.39
C LEU A 73 -19.17 -5.42 6.56
N ARG A 74 -18.72 -6.65 6.34
CA ARG A 74 -19.53 -7.87 6.55
C ARG A 74 -19.65 -8.18 8.04
N GLU A 75 -18.54 -8.11 8.77
CA GLU A 75 -18.50 -8.37 10.21
C GLU A 75 -19.34 -7.34 10.99
N SER A 76 -19.21 -6.07 10.65
CA SER A 76 -19.99 -4.99 11.25
C SER A 76 -21.50 -5.14 11.02
N ARG A 77 -21.91 -5.63 9.85
CA ARG A 77 -23.32 -5.94 9.57
C ARG A 77 -23.84 -7.08 10.44
N LYS A 78 -23.06 -8.15 10.62
CA LYS A 78 -23.44 -9.27 11.51
C LYS A 78 -23.60 -8.80 12.96
N LYS A 79 -22.72 -7.92 13.45
CA LYS A 79 -22.81 -7.36 14.81
C LYS A 79 -24.07 -6.50 15.00
N GLN A 80 -24.45 -5.70 14.02
CA GLN A 80 -25.68 -4.89 14.08
C GLN A 80 -26.95 -5.75 14.08
N THR A 81 -26.99 -6.84 13.32
CA THR A 81 -28.14 -7.76 13.34
C THR A 81 -28.27 -8.45 14.70
N LYS A 82 -27.17 -8.97 15.28
CA LYS A 82 -27.20 -9.57 16.62
C LYS A 82 -27.61 -8.59 17.73
N SER A 83 -27.32 -7.31 17.59
CA SER A 83 -27.74 -6.27 18.53
C SER A 83 -29.23 -5.97 18.47
N LYS A 84 -29.91 -6.26 17.36
CA LYS A 84 -31.34 -5.98 17.18
C LYS A 84 -32.26 -7.14 17.56
N ASP A 85 -31.76 -8.38 17.54
CA ASP A 85 -32.51 -9.57 17.97
C ASP A 85 -32.40 -9.85 19.48
N GLY A 86 -31.68 -9.01 20.23
CA GLY A 86 -31.45 -9.13 21.67
C GLY A 86 -32.09 -8.02 22.52
N GLU A 87 -32.91 -7.16 21.91
CA GLU A 87 -33.79 -6.19 22.60
C GLU A 87 -35.24 -6.66 22.60
#